data_AF-A0A1R1LDZ2-F1
#
_entry.id   AF-A0A1R1LDZ2-F1
#
_cell.length_a   1.000
_cell.length_b   1.000
_cell.length_c   1.000
_cell.angle_alpha   90.00
_cell.angle_beta   90.00
_cell.angle_gamma   90.00
#
_symmetry.space_group_name_H-M   'P 1'
#
loop_
_entity.id
_entity.type
_entity.pdbx_description
1 polymer ?
#
loop_
_entity_poly.entity_id
_entity_poly.type
_entity_poly.pdbx_seq_one_letter_code
_entity_poly.pdbx_strand_id
1 'polypeptide(L)'
;MGFTYSREWENELVSLYQNADSEEDDEKIYALLERVDRYDDIRTARALFKCLKIEIEGIDQAAINILGAMDYVLYYEAVFQTISTYSDSELADAVSLLDWPGGTLSLQDLESNVFIFIDNNLDINRMKKLVHEIEETDYHEEQPHMYFYNYFKHKIAEKSHD
;
A
#
# COMPACT_ATOMS: atom_id res chain seq x y z
N MET A 1 -6.60 24.67 -9.47
CA MET A 1 -7.02 24.25 -8.12
C MET A 1 -6.47 22.85 -7.92
N GLY A 2 -5.73 22.61 -6.83
CA GLY A 2 -5.24 21.25 -6.54
C GLY A 2 -6.40 20.33 -6.16
N PHE A 3 -6.23 19.04 -6.38
CA PHE A 3 -7.19 18.03 -5.93
C PHE A 3 -7.32 18.04 -4.41
N THR A 4 -8.51 17.72 -3.92
CA THR A 4 -8.79 17.54 -2.50
C THR A 4 -9.60 16.27 -2.37
N TYR A 5 -9.12 15.34 -1.55
CA TYR A 5 -9.84 14.11 -1.28
C TYR A 5 -11.27 14.42 -0.80
N SER A 6 -12.23 13.64 -1.32
CA SER A 6 -13.61 13.62 -0.85
C SER A 6 -14.11 12.19 -0.82
N ARG A 7 -15.08 11.91 0.05
CA ARG A 7 -15.74 10.60 0.08
C ARG A 7 -16.55 10.36 -1.19
N GLU A 8 -17.10 11.40 -1.82
CA GLU A 8 -17.79 11.24 -3.10
C GLU A 8 -16.84 10.72 -4.19
N TRP A 9 -15.65 11.32 -4.32
CA TRP A 9 -14.64 10.85 -5.27
C TRP A 9 -14.21 9.40 -5.01
N GLU A 10 -13.95 9.03 -3.75
CA GLU A 10 -13.56 7.65 -3.42
C GLU A 10 -14.66 6.66 -3.80
N ASN A 11 -15.91 6.96 -3.42
CA ASN A 11 -17.04 6.08 -3.71
C ASN A 11 -17.28 5.93 -5.22
N GLU A 12 -17.15 7.03 -5.97
CA GLU A 12 -17.28 7.02 -7.42
C GLU A 12 -16.20 6.16 -8.08
N LEU A 13 -14.92 6.38 -7.70
CA LEU A 13 -13.78 5.64 -8.24
C LEU A 13 -13.89 4.14 -7.94
N VAL A 14 -14.13 3.77 -6.68
CA VAL A 14 -14.23 2.36 -6.27
C VAL A 14 -15.44 1.68 -6.94
N SER A 15 -16.57 2.38 -7.05
CA SER A 15 -17.74 1.83 -7.72
C SER A 15 -17.50 1.60 -9.21
N LEU A 16 -16.76 2.48 -9.88
CA LEU A 16 -16.40 2.28 -11.29
C LEU A 16 -15.45 1.10 -11.44
N TYR A 17 -14.39 1.00 -10.64
CA TYR A 17 -13.50 -0.17 -10.68
C TYR A 17 -14.26 -1.50 -10.53
N GLN A 18 -15.23 -1.56 -9.62
CA GLN A 18 -15.99 -2.80 -9.36
C GLN A 18 -16.93 -3.20 -10.50
N ASN A 19 -17.37 -2.26 -11.32
CA ASN A 19 -18.47 -2.47 -12.26
C ASN A 19 -18.14 -2.08 -13.71
N ALA A 20 -16.90 -1.63 -13.99
CA ALA A 20 -16.49 -1.23 -15.33
C ALA A 20 -16.64 -2.40 -16.30
N ASP A 21 -17.45 -2.21 -17.33
CA ASP A 21 -17.69 -3.19 -18.39
C ASP A 21 -17.59 -2.58 -19.80
N SER A 22 -17.17 -1.30 -19.88
CA SER A 22 -17.15 -0.51 -21.10
C SER A 22 -15.97 0.46 -21.17
N GLU A 23 -15.57 0.82 -22.39
CA GLU A 23 -14.54 1.86 -22.65
C GLU A 23 -14.95 3.23 -22.07
N GLU A 24 -16.25 3.53 -21.99
CA GLU A 24 -16.75 4.77 -21.37
C GLU A 24 -16.48 4.80 -19.87
N ASP A 25 -16.51 3.65 -19.19
CA ASP A 25 -16.21 3.57 -17.77
C ASP A 25 -14.70 3.68 -17.51
N ASP A 26 -13.87 3.10 -18.38
CA ASP A 26 -12.43 3.28 -18.35
C ASP A 26 -12.06 4.78 -18.50
N GLU A 27 -12.67 5.48 -19.45
CA GLU A 27 -12.48 6.93 -19.64
C GLU A 27 -12.87 7.73 -18.39
N LYS A 28 -13.98 7.37 -17.71
CA LYS A 28 -14.38 8.01 -16.45
C LYS A 28 -13.38 7.75 -15.33
N ILE A 29 -12.87 6.53 -15.23
CA ILE A 29 -11.84 6.18 -14.24
C ILE A 29 -10.58 7.00 -14.50
N TYR A 30 -10.10 7.06 -15.74
CA TYR A 30 -8.94 7.89 -16.09
C TYR A 30 -9.17 9.35 -15.73
N ALA A 31 -10.34 9.92 -16.04
CA ALA A 31 -10.66 11.30 -15.68
C ALA A 31 -10.66 11.53 -14.15
N LEU A 32 -11.04 10.54 -13.35
CA LEU A 32 -10.97 10.63 -11.88
C LEU A 32 -9.53 10.54 -11.35
N LEU A 33 -8.70 9.70 -11.98
CA LEU A 33 -7.29 9.52 -11.64
C LEU A 33 -6.44 10.74 -12.05
N GLU A 34 -6.66 11.29 -13.25
CA GLU A 34 -5.97 12.48 -13.76
C GLU A 34 -6.14 13.71 -12.88
N ARG A 35 -7.23 13.80 -12.12
CA ARG A 35 -7.45 14.89 -11.17
C ARG A 35 -6.39 14.90 -10.06
N VAL A 36 -5.78 13.75 -9.76
CA VAL A 36 -4.84 13.56 -8.65
C VAL A 36 -3.43 14.03 -9.05
N ASP A 37 -3.27 15.33 -9.34
CA ASP A 37 -2.02 15.96 -9.81
C ASP A 37 -0.93 16.07 -8.71
N ARG A 38 -1.36 16.17 -7.44
CA ARG A 38 -0.54 16.03 -6.22
C ARG A 38 -1.43 15.56 -5.07
N TYR A 39 -0.95 14.61 -4.27
CA TYR A 39 -1.74 14.04 -3.19
C TYR A 39 -0.88 13.76 -1.96
N ASP A 40 -0.87 14.72 -1.05
CA ASP A 40 -0.27 14.60 0.28
C ASP A 40 -1.32 14.07 1.29
N ASP A 41 -2.26 13.24 0.82
CA ASP A 41 -3.38 12.72 1.61
C ASP A 41 -3.37 11.20 1.63
N ILE A 42 -3.14 10.65 2.82
CA ILE A 42 -3.16 9.22 3.09
C ILE A 42 -4.48 8.54 2.66
N ARG A 43 -5.60 9.27 2.66
CA ARG A 43 -6.91 8.73 2.27
C ARG A 43 -6.99 8.45 0.78
N THR A 44 -6.28 9.24 -0.03
CA THR A 44 -6.14 8.98 -1.48
C THR A 44 -5.39 7.68 -1.72
N ALA A 45 -4.26 7.47 -1.05
CA ALA A 45 -3.49 6.22 -1.14
C ALA A 45 -4.35 4.99 -0.82
N ARG A 46 -5.09 5.06 0.28
CA ARG A 46 -5.99 3.98 0.72
C ARG A 46 -7.11 3.69 -0.26
N ALA A 47 -7.66 4.72 -0.91
CA ALA A 47 -8.65 4.53 -1.97
C ALA A 47 -8.04 3.78 -3.16
N LEU A 48 -6.85 4.17 -3.60
CA LEU A 48 -6.14 3.51 -4.70
C LEU A 48 -5.78 2.05 -4.38
N PHE A 49 -5.37 1.73 -3.15
CA PHE A 49 -5.15 0.34 -2.74
C PHE A 49 -6.41 -0.52 -2.80
N LYS A 50 -7.60 0.05 -2.53
CA LYS A 50 -8.87 -0.68 -2.71
C LYS A 50 -9.14 -0.97 -4.18
N CYS A 51 -8.83 -0.01 -5.04
CA CYS A 51 -8.99 -0.13 -6.48
C CYS A 51 -8.05 -1.18 -7.09
N LEU A 52 -6.76 -1.18 -6.70
CA LEU A 52 -5.76 -2.13 -7.22
C LEU A 52 -6.03 -3.60 -6.87
N LYS A 53 -6.97 -3.88 -5.96
CA LYS A 53 -7.47 -5.26 -5.74
C LYS A 53 -8.40 -5.75 -6.84
N ILE A 54 -8.88 -4.84 -7.68
CA ILE A 54 -9.83 -5.08 -8.76
C ILE A 54 -9.01 -4.87 -10.03
N GLU A 55 -8.35 -5.93 -10.49
CA GLU A 55 -7.41 -5.88 -11.62
C GLU A 55 -8.10 -5.34 -12.88
N ILE A 56 -7.70 -4.16 -13.36
CA ILE A 56 -8.18 -3.57 -14.62
C ILE A 56 -6.99 -3.18 -15.48
N GLU A 57 -6.92 -3.81 -16.66
CA GLU A 57 -5.80 -3.67 -17.59
C GLU A 57 -5.54 -2.20 -17.97
N GLY A 58 -4.28 -1.76 -17.85
CA GLY A 58 -3.83 -0.41 -18.19
C GLY A 58 -4.16 0.67 -17.14
N ILE A 59 -5.33 0.58 -16.50
CA ILE A 59 -5.77 1.51 -15.46
C ILE A 59 -4.93 1.34 -14.18
N ASP A 60 -4.57 0.11 -13.82
CA ASP A 60 -3.74 -0.18 -12.64
C ASP A 60 -2.40 0.54 -12.69
N GLN A 61 -1.81 0.67 -13.88
CA GLN A 61 -0.55 1.40 -14.05
C GLN A 61 -0.73 2.90 -13.77
N ALA A 62 -1.87 3.50 -14.09
CA ALA A 62 -2.14 4.90 -13.77
C ALA A 62 -2.26 5.10 -12.25
N ALA A 63 -2.96 4.20 -11.54
CA ALA A 63 -3.04 4.23 -10.09
C ALA A 63 -1.67 4.01 -9.42
N ILE A 64 -0.85 3.09 -9.94
CA ILE A 64 0.54 2.88 -9.50
C ILE A 64 1.39 4.13 -9.74
N ASN A 65 1.30 4.75 -10.93
CA ASN A 65 2.03 5.97 -11.24
C ASN A 65 1.66 7.12 -10.32
N ILE A 66 0.37 7.23 -9.97
CA ILE A 66 -0.08 8.15 -8.92
C ILE A 66 0.68 7.78 -7.67
N LEU A 67 0.42 6.61 -7.05
CA LEU A 67 1.06 6.13 -5.80
C LEU A 67 2.58 6.36 -5.74
N GLY A 68 3.28 6.25 -6.86
CA GLY A 68 4.72 6.46 -6.96
C GLY A 68 5.24 7.87 -6.90
N ALA A 69 4.37 8.85 -7.02
CA ALA A 69 4.69 10.24 -6.79
C ALA A 69 4.51 10.65 -5.31
N MET A 70 4.10 9.74 -4.42
CA MET A 70 3.82 10.07 -3.01
C MET A 70 5.11 10.29 -2.22
N ASP A 71 5.01 11.12 -1.19
CA ASP A 71 5.97 11.03 -0.10
C ASP A 71 5.97 9.61 0.49
N TYR A 72 7.16 9.05 0.65
CA TYR A 72 7.33 7.65 1.06
C TYR A 72 6.79 7.40 2.48
N VAL A 73 6.83 8.38 3.39
CA VAL A 73 6.30 8.23 4.74
C VAL A 73 4.78 8.07 4.64
N LEU A 74 4.13 8.93 3.85
CA LEU A 74 2.69 8.84 3.61
C LEU A 74 2.29 7.52 2.93
N TYR A 75 3.11 7.06 1.98
CA TYR A 75 2.89 5.77 1.31
C TYR A 75 2.90 4.63 2.33
N TYR A 76 3.96 4.48 3.12
CA TYR A 76 4.07 3.37 4.06
C TYR A 76 3.12 3.51 5.26
N GLU A 77 2.79 4.73 5.69
CA GLU A 77 1.71 4.94 6.66
C GLU A 77 0.38 4.39 6.11
N ALA A 78 0.05 4.68 4.84
CA ALA A 78 -1.13 4.14 4.18
C ALA A 78 -1.08 2.60 4.07
N VAL A 79 0.08 2.04 3.71
CA VAL A 79 0.27 0.58 3.61
C VAL A 79 0.01 -0.09 4.95
N PHE A 80 0.65 0.35 6.03
CA PHE A 80 0.49 -0.32 7.33
C PHE A 80 -0.89 -0.11 7.96
N GLN A 81 -1.53 1.05 7.75
CA GLN A 81 -2.93 1.22 8.09
C GLN A 81 -3.83 0.27 7.29
N THR A 82 -3.53 0.04 6.01
CA THR A 82 -4.32 -0.86 5.14
C THR A 82 -4.16 -2.32 5.55
N ILE A 83 -2.92 -2.79 5.72
CA ILE A 83 -2.60 -4.16 6.16
C ILE A 83 -3.22 -4.49 7.53
N SER A 84 -3.31 -3.50 8.43
CA SER A 84 -3.95 -3.67 9.74
C SER A 84 -5.44 -4.03 9.64
N THR A 85 -6.09 -3.68 8.52
CA THR A 85 -7.52 -3.94 8.30
C THR A 85 -7.80 -5.18 7.46
N TYR A 86 -6.77 -5.79 6.85
CA TYR A 86 -6.92 -6.99 6.05
C TYR A 86 -7.34 -8.18 6.91
N SER A 87 -8.04 -9.13 6.32
CA SER A 87 -8.21 -10.47 6.87
C SER A 87 -6.89 -11.26 6.81
N ASP A 88 -6.86 -12.48 7.33
CA ASP A 88 -5.67 -13.34 7.22
C ASP A 88 -5.44 -13.83 5.79
N SER A 89 -6.50 -14.10 5.02
CA SER A 89 -6.41 -14.55 3.63
C SER A 89 -5.93 -13.48 2.66
N GLU A 90 -5.96 -12.21 3.06
CA GLU A 90 -5.49 -11.07 2.26
C GLU A 90 -4.02 -10.72 2.56
N LEU A 91 -3.34 -11.45 3.45
CA LEU A 91 -1.96 -11.14 3.82
C LEU A 91 -0.94 -11.46 2.72
N ALA A 92 -1.24 -12.41 1.82
CA ALA A 92 -0.42 -12.63 0.63
C ALA A 92 -0.36 -11.36 -0.23
N ASP A 93 -1.51 -10.70 -0.44
CA ASP A 93 -1.60 -9.43 -1.17
C ASP A 93 -0.90 -8.27 -0.44
N ALA A 94 -0.74 -8.36 0.88
CA ALA A 94 -0.03 -7.34 1.65
C ALA A 94 1.47 -7.31 1.30
N VAL A 95 2.05 -8.44 0.89
CA VAL A 95 3.48 -8.52 0.53
C VAL A 95 3.77 -7.65 -0.70
N SER A 96 2.90 -7.64 -1.70
CA SER A 96 3.08 -6.81 -2.90
C SER A 96 3.02 -5.31 -2.60
N LEU A 97 2.27 -4.90 -1.57
CA LEU A 97 2.24 -3.50 -1.10
C LEU A 97 3.53 -3.07 -0.39
N LEU A 98 4.33 -4.01 0.11
CA LEU A 98 5.62 -3.70 0.72
C LEU A 98 6.70 -3.45 -0.33
N ASP A 99 6.54 -4.01 -1.53
CA ASP A 99 7.52 -4.04 -2.62
C ASP A 99 7.47 -2.80 -3.51
N TRP A 100 7.35 -1.61 -2.90
CA TRP A 100 7.20 -0.38 -3.66
C TRP A 100 8.49 -0.03 -4.44
N PRO A 101 8.42 0.10 -5.79
CA PRO A 101 9.61 0.30 -6.63
C PRO A 101 10.02 1.77 -6.82
N GLY A 102 9.24 2.72 -6.30
CA GLY A 102 9.45 4.15 -6.53
C GLY A 102 10.33 4.82 -5.46
N GLY A 103 11.47 5.34 -5.89
CA GLY A 103 12.35 6.18 -5.07
C GLY A 103 13.59 5.44 -4.51
N THR A 104 14.53 6.20 -3.97
CA THR A 104 15.69 5.66 -3.25
C THR A 104 15.45 5.84 -1.76
N LEU A 105 15.17 4.75 -1.05
CA LEU A 105 14.97 4.76 0.40
C LEU A 105 16.31 4.64 1.12
N SER A 106 16.58 5.53 2.06
CA SER A 106 17.64 5.30 3.04
C SER A 106 17.08 4.46 4.20
N LEU A 107 17.88 3.55 4.74
CA LEU A 107 17.52 2.78 5.94
C LEU A 107 17.16 3.71 7.12
N GLN A 108 17.84 4.85 7.22
CA GLN A 108 17.61 5.82 8.28
C GLN A 108 16.20 6.43 8.24
N ASP A 109 15.67 6.66 7.03
CA ASP A 109 14.32 7.20 6.83
C ASP A 109 13.23 6.19 7.19
N LEU A 110 13.47 4.91 6.91
CA LEU A 110 12.59 3.81 7.34
C LEU A 110 12.57 3.68 8.86
N GLU A 111 13.75 3.68 9.48
CA GLU A 111 13.90 3.53 10.93
C GLU A 111 13.29 4.70 11.71
N SER A 112 13.46 5.93 11.22
CA SER A 112 13.04 7.12 11.95
C SER A 112 11.54 7.40 11.85
N ASN A 113 10.88 7.01 10.75
CA ASN A 113 9.50 7.41 10.47
C ASN A 113 8.56 6.22 10.26
N VAL A 114 8.98 5.20 9.50
CA VAL A 114 8.08 4.12 9.07
C VAL A 114 7.86 3.07 10.15
N PHE A 115 8.90 2.69 10.89
CA PHE A 115 8.82 1.64 11.92
C PHE A 115 7.91 2.02 13.10
N ILE A 116 7.74 3.32 13.37
CA ILE A 116 6.77 3.81 14.36
C ILE A 116 5.34 3.46 13.92
N PHE A 117 5.02 3.58 12.63
CA PHE A 117 3.70 3.21 12.13
C PHE A 117 3.47 1.70 12.19
N ILE A 118 4.50 0.90 11.92
CA ILE A 118 4.43 -0.56 12.07
C ILE A 118 4.05 -0.91 13.51
N ASP A 119 4.78 -0.40 14.50
CA ASP A 119 4.56 -0.71 15.91
C ASP A 119 3.17 -0.28 16.42
N ASN A 120 2.61 0.79 15.84
CA ASN A 120 1.28 1.29 16.20
C ASN A 120 0.12 0.56 15.51
N ASN A 121 0.34 -0.08 14.36
CA ASN A 121 -0.73 -0.65 13.54
C ASN A 121 -0.69 -2.18 13.44
N LEU A 122 0.44 -2.82 13.73
CA LEU A 122 0.59 -4.28 13.61
C LEU A 122 0.92 -4.91 14.96
N ASP A 123 0.15 -5.92 15.35
CA ASP A 123 0.48 -6.77 16.48
C ASP A 123 1.48 -7.89 16.10
N ILE A 124 2.04 -8.56 17.11
CA ILE A 124 3.05 -9.61 16.93
C ILE A 124 2.51 -10.79 16.12
N ASN A 125 1.26 -11.20 16.32
CA ASN A 125 0.69 -12.33 15.59
C ASN A 125 0.54 -11.98 14.12
N ARG A 126 0.17 -10.73 13.83
CA ARG A 126 0.12 -10.19 12.47
C ARG A 126 1.50 -10.14 11.83
N MET A 127 2.51 -9.65 12.54
CA MET A 127 3.90 -9.67 12.09
C MET A 127 4.39 -11.08 11.79
N LYS A 128 4.07 -12.08 12.63
CA LYS A 128 4.42 -13.49 12.40
C LYS A 128 3.82 -14.03 11.11
N LYS A 129 2.55 -13.71 10.83
CA LYS A 129 1.89 -14.13 9.59
C LYS A 129 2.53 -13.44 8.38
N LEU A 130 2.79 -12.14 8.44
CA LEU A 130 3.50 -11.43 7.37
C LEU A 130 4.88 -12.02 7.09
N VAL A 131 5.65 -12.37 8.13
CA VAL A 131 6.94 -13.07 7.96
C VAL A 131 6.75 -14.40 7.22
N HIS A 132 5.72 -15.18 7.57
CA HIS A 132 5.43 -16.43 6.88
C HIS A 132 5.09 -16.20 5.40
N GLU A 133 4.21 -15.24 5.07
CA GLU A 133 3.86 -14.93 3.68
C GLU A 133 5.07 -14.46 2.86
N ILE A 134 5.97 -13.68 3.47
CA ILE A 134 7.24 -13.25 2.83
C ILE A 134 8.16 -14.45 2.58
N GLU A 135 8.23 -15.43 3.48
CA GLU A 135 9.08 -16.63 3.31
C GLU A 135 8.54 -17.60 2.26
N GLU A 136 7.21 -17.64 2.06
CA GLU A 136 6.56 -18.49 1.05
C GLU A 136 6.59 -17.85 -0.36
N THR A 137 6.85 -16.55 -0.45
CA THR A 137 7.00 -15.89 -1.75
C THR A 137 8.44 -16.04 -2.25
N ASP A 138 8.60 -16.49 -3.50
CA ASP A 138 9.88 -16.63 -4.21
C ASP A 138 10.53 -15.26 -4.57
N TYR A 139 10.27 -14.21 -3.78
CA TYR A 139 10.82 -12.88 -3.99
C TYR A 139 12.34 -12.90 -3.74
N HIS A 140 13.09 -12.89 -4.84
CA HIS A 140 14.54 -12.79 -4.83
C HIS A 140 14.97 -11.36 -4.48
N GLU A 141 15.54 -11.18 -3.28
CA GLU A 141 16.61 -10.23 -2.89
C GLU A 141 16.47 -8.71 -3.19
N GLU A 142 15.40 -8.19 -3.79
CA GLU A 142 15.33 -6.76 -4.14
C GLU A 142 14.64 -5.89 -3.07
N GLN A 143 15.31 -4.82 -2.64
CA GLN A 143 14.82 -3.86 -1.66
C GLN A 143 13.53 -3.20 -2.16
N PRO A 144 12.49 -2.97 -1.32
CA PRO A 144 12.55 -2.70 0.13
C PRO A 144 11.95 -3.76 1.09
N HIS A 145 11.37 -4.86 0.59
CA HIS A 145 10.67 -5.86 1.42
C HIS A 145 11.55 -6.49 2.53
N MET A 146 12.86 -6.65 2.28
CA MET A 146 13.80 -7.21 3.26
C MET A 146 13.99 -6.36 4.52
N TYR A 147 13.80 -5.03 4.43
CA TYR A 147 13.88 -4.17 5.62
C TYR A 147 12.72 -4.47 6.57
N PHE A 148 11.51 -4.64 6.04
CA PHE A 148 10.33 -4.99 6.83
C PHE A 148 10.43 -6.41 7.39
N TYR A 149 10.88 -7.37 6.58
CA TYR A 149 11.13 -8.74 7.03
C TYR A 149 12.07 -8.81 8.24
N ASN A 150 13.23 -8.17 8.14
CA ASN A 150 14.23 -8.13 9.21
C ASN A 150 13.67 -7.44 10.46
N TYR A 151 12.94 -6.33 10.28
CA TYR A 151 12.31 -5.62 11.39
C TYR A 151 11.28 -6.49 12.12
N PHE A 152 10.39 -7.16 11.38
CA PHE A 152 9.38 -8.05 11.98
C PHE A 152 10.03 -9.18 12.77
N LYS A 153 11.05 -9.85 12.21
CA LYS A 153 11.77 -10.92 12.92
C LYS A 153 12.44 -10.43 14.19
N HIS A 154 13.05 -9.25 14.15
CA HIS A 154 13.65 -8.65 15.34
C HIS A 154 12.59 -8.42 16.44
N LYS A 155 11.47 -7.76 16.10
CA LYS A 155 10.36 -7.49 17.05
C LYS A 155 9.74 -8.76 17.62
N ILE A 156 9.58 -9.80 16.80
CA ILE A 156 9.08 -11.10 17.24
C ILE A 156 10.05 -11.75 18.25
N ALA A 157 11.36 -11.65 18.00
CA ALA A 157 12.37 -12.21 18.89
C ALA A 157 12.41 -11.49 20.25
N GLU A 158 12.41 -10.14 20.26
CA GLU A 158 12.42 -9.35 21.49
C GLU A 158 11.30 -9.76 22.45
N LYS A 159 10.06 -9.89 21.95
CA LYS A 159 8.89 -10.22 22.77
C LYS A 159 8.76 -11.71 23.11
N SER A 160 9.57 -12.58 22.52
CA SER A 160 9.60 -14.00 22.88
C SER A 160 10.53 -14.28 24.07
N HIS A 161 11.29 -13.27 24.50
CA HIS A 161 12.23 -13.32 25.62
C HIS A 161 11.74 -12.59 26.88
N ASP A 162 10.60 -11.90 26.81
CA ASP A 162 9.87 -11.28 27.94
C ASP A 162 8.77 -12.22 28.47
#